data_AF-A0A0V0TYI4-F1
#
_entry.id   AF-A0A0V0TYI4-F1
#
_cell.length_a   1.000
_cell.length_b   1.000
_cell.length_c   1.000
_cell.angle_alpha   90.00
_cell.angle_beta   90.00
_cell.angle_gamma   90.00
#
_symmetry.space_group_name_H-M   'P 1'
#
loop_
_entity.id
_entity.type
_entity.pdbx_description
1 polymer ?
#
loop_
_entity_poly.entity_id
_entity_poly.type
_entity_poly.pdbx_seq_one_letter_code
_entity_poly.pdbx_strand_id
1 'polypeptide(L)' 'LRKVTSPLQLADSQVSREADSARWAVVDGKNIVCLTTNDYKATEKQIPGAAVCLENAAVYNIFRIAASKVEACNK' A
#
# COMPACT_ATOMS: atom_id res chain seq x y z
N LEU A 1 1.87 0.83 12.66
CA LEU A 1 1.99 0.48 11.23
C LEU A 1 0.81 -0.41 10.88
N ARG A 2 0.11 -0.10 9.79
CA ARG A 2 -0.99 -0.94 9.28
C ARG A 2 -0.60 -1.48 7.91
N LYS A 3 -0.88 -2.75 7.66
CA LYS A 3 -0.64 -3.39 6.37
C LYS A 3 -1.94 -3.42 5.58
N VAL A 4 -1.89 -2.91 4.35
CA VAL A 4 -3.01 -3.00 3.42
C VAL A 4 -3.17 -4.44 2.95
N THR A 5 -4.41 -4.95 2.97
CA THR A 5 -4.76 -6.32 2.58
C THR A 5 -5.86 -6.34 1.52
N SER A 6 -6.01 -7.48 0.85
CA SER A 6 -7.03 -7.68 -0.18
C SER A 6 -8.45 -7.75 0.40
N PRO A 7 -9.48 -7.26 -0.33
CA PRO A 7 -9.38 -6.52 -1.59
C PRO A 7 -9.11 -5.03 -1.36
N LEU A 8 -8.50 -4.40 -2.37
CA LEU A 8 -8.48 -2.95 -2.55
C LEU A 8 -9.82 -2.51 -3.16
N GLN A 9 -10.33 -1.35 -2.77
CA GLN A 9 -11.55 -0.77 -3.34
C GLN A 9 -11.20 0.36 -4.32
N LEU A 10 -11.46 0.18 -5.61
CA LEU A 10 -11.21 1.16 -6.65
C LEU A 10 -12.53 1.56 -7.30
N ALA A 11 -13.07 2.72 -6.91
CA ALA A 11 -14.43 3.12 -7.25
C ALA A 11 -15.43 1.98 -6.95
N ASP A 12 -16.12 1.46 -7.96
CA ASP A 12 -17.10 0.38 -7.81
C ASP A 12 -16.51 -1.03 -7.98
N SER A 13 -15.19 -1.14 -8.14
CA SER A 13 -14.48 -2.40 -8.39
C SER A 13 -13.62 -2.83 -7.19
N GLN A 14 -13.47 -4.14 -7.02
CA GLN A 14 -12.54 -4.73 -6.06
C GLN A 14 -11.40 -5.42 -6.79
N VAL A 15 -10.17 -5.15 -6.34
CA VAL A 15 -8.95 -5.74 -6.91
C VAL A 15 -8.17 -6.41 -5.77
N SER A 16 -7.68 -7.62 -5.99
CA SER A 16 -6.78 -8.24 -5.03
C SER A 16 -5.41 -7.54 -5.07
N ARG A 17 -4.75 -7.42 -3.93
CA ARG A 17 -3.41 -6.84 -3.83
C ARG A 17 -2.40 -7.59 -4.70
N GLU A 18 -2.61 -8.90 -4.90
CA GLU A 18 -1.79 -9.76 -5.76
C GLU A 18 -1.97 -9.44 -7.26
N ALA A 19 -3.11 -8.88 -7.66
CA ALA A 19 -3.39 -8.48 -9.04
C ALA A 19 -3.00 -7.03 -9.34
N ASP A 20 -2.65 -6.23 -8.32
CA ASP A 20 -2.21 -4.85 -8.48
C ASP A 20 -0.71 -4.78 -8.80
N SER A 21 -0.38 -4.42 -10.04
CA SER A 21 1.00 -4.29 -10.51
C SER A 21 1.70 -3.01 -10.02
N ALA A 22 0.95 -2.00 -9.59
CA ALA A 22 1.50 -0.69 -9.21
C ALA A 22 2.18 -0.72 -7.84
N ARG A 23 1.88 -1.72 -7.00
CA ARG A 23 2.45 -2.00 -5.67
C ARG A 23 2.73 -0.75 -4.84
N TRP A 24 1.88 -0.48 -3.86
CA TRP A 24 1.96 0.76 -3.10
C TRP A 24 1.73 0.57 -1.61
N ALA A 25 2.12 1.59 -0.86
CA ALA A 25 1.96 1.69 0.59
C ALA A 25 1.55 3.11 0.98
N VAL A 26 0.74 3.22 2.04
CA VAL A 26 0.38 4.49 2.67
C VAL A 26 1.02 4.58 4.04
N VAL A 27 1.50 5.76 4.42
CA VAL A 27 2.10 6.02 5.72
C VAL A 27 1.17 6.88 6.55
N ASP A 28 0.44 6.24 7.46
CA ASP A 28 -0.52 6.89 8.34
C ASP A 28 0.13 7.99 9.18
N GLY A 29 -0.57 9.12 9.29
CA GLY A 29 -0.11 10.29 10.05
C GLY A 29 0.93 11.17 9.35
N LYS A 30 1.37 10.81 8.13
CA LYS A 30 2.37 11.58 7.38
C LYS A 30 1.92 12.07 6.00
N ASN A 31 0.69 11.75 5.56
CA ASN A 31 0.20 12.09 4.22
C ASN A 31 1.12 11.62 3.07
N ILE A 32 1.82 10.50 3.27
CA ILE A 32 2.75 9.93 2.30
C ILE A 32 2.15 8.68 1.66
N VAL A 33 2.26 8.60 0.34
CA VAL A 33 2.09 7.37 -0.44
C VAL A 33 3.44 6.99 -1.06
N CYS A 34 3.75 5.70 -1.12
CA CYS A 34 4.94 5.19 -1.77
C CYS A 34 4.56 4.14 -2.82
N LEU A 35 5.17 4.23 -4.00
CA LEU A 35 5.15 3.19 -5.03
C LEU A 35 6.42 2.34 -4.86
N THR A 36 6.26 1.03 -4.81
CA THR A 36 7.30 0.11 -4.32
C THR A 36 7.57 -0.96 -5.38
N THR A 37 8.82 -1.40 -5.50
CA THR A 37 9.14 -2.48 -6.43
C THR A 37 8.68 -3.84 -5.93
N ASN A 38 8.45 -3.99 -4.62
CA ASN A 38 8.19 -5.27 -3.92
C ASN A 38 6.94 -5.14 -3.02
N ASP A 39 6.30 -6.25 -2.66
CA ASP A 39 5.10 -6.27 -1.81
C ASP A 39 5.41 -6.17 -0.29
N TYR A 40 6.71 -6.28 0.04
CA TYR A 40 7.27 -6.42 1.39
C TYR A 40 6.71 -7.63 2.15
N LYS A 41 6.57 -8.76 1.45
CA LYS A 41 6.25 -10.05 2.06
C LYS A 41 7.46 -10.59 2.83
N ALA A 42 7.24 -11.45 3.82
CA ALA A 42 8.33 -12.03 4.63
C ALA A 42 9.38 -12.77 3.78
N THR A 43 8.94 -13.40 2.68
CA THR A 43 9.77 -14.10 1.69
C THR A 43 10.64 -13.16 0.86
N GLU A 44 10.32 -11.86 0.81
CA GLU A 44 11.03 -10.86 0.00
C GLU A 44 12.08 -10.08 0.80
N LYS A 45 12.28 -10.40 2.09
CA LYS A 45 13.26 -9.71 2.95
C LYS A 45 14.70 -9.74 2.41
N GLN A 46 15.04 -10.75 1.62
CA GLN A 46 16.36 -10.94 1.02
C GLN A 46 16.45 -10.41 -0.43
N ILE A 47 15.37 -9.79 -0.93
CA ILE A 47 15.31 -9.25 -2.29
C ILE A 47 15.46 -7.73 -2.19
N PRO A 48 16.43 -7.10 -2.90
CA PRO A 48 16.54 -5.66 -2.92
C PRO A 48 15.26 -5.02 -3.46
N GLY A 49 14.91 -3.84 -2.96
CA GLY A 49 13.74 -3.11 -3.40
C GLY A 49 13.95 -1.61 -3.30
N ALA A 50 13.16 -0.87 -4.06
CA ALA A 50 13.13 0.58 -4.03
C ALA A 50 11.71 1.06 -3.82
N ALA A 51 11.59 2.30 -3.34
CA ALA A 51 10.33 3.00 -3.22
C ALA A 51 10.49 4.45 -3.65
N VAL A 52 9.50 4.96 -4.39
CA VAL A 52 9.34 6.40 -4.65
C VAL A 52 8.17 6.88 -3.81
N CYS A 53 8.42 7.83 -2.91
CA CYS A 53 7.42 8.34 -1.98
C CYS A 53 7.04 9.78 -2.32
N LEU A 54 5.74 10.07 -2.25
CA LEU A 54 5.14 11.38 -2.46
C LEU A 54 4.42 11.81 -1.19
N GLU A 55 4.76 12.99 -0.68
CA GLU A 55 4.01 13.65 0.39
C GLU A 55 2.97 14.60 -0.22
N ASN A 56 1.71 14.19 -0.20
CA ASN A 56 0.60 14.99 -0.70
C ASN A 56 -0.70 14.51 -0.07
N ALA A 57 -1.39 15.39 0.67
CA ALA A 57 -2.60 15.02 1.41
C ALA A 57 -3.76 14.55 0.52
N ALA A 58 -3.95 15.17 -0.65
CA ALA A 58 -5.01 14.78 -1.58
C ALA A 58 -4.75 13.38 -2.16
N VAL A 59 -3.53 13.15 -2.66
CA VAL A 59 -3.14 11.84 -3.20
C VAL A 59 -3.18 10.76 -2.12
N TYR A 60 -2.60 11.02 -0.95
CA TYR A 60 -2.66 10.11 0.19
C TYR A 60 -4.10 9.70 0.53
N ASN A 61 -5.04 10.64 0.56
CA ASN A 61 -6.43 10.34 0.90
C ASN A 61 -7.10 9.42 -0.12
N ILE A 62 -6.80 9.56 -1.42
CA ILE A 62 -7.32 8.66 -2.47
C ILE A 62 -6.83 7.23 -2.22
N PHE A 63 -5.52 7.05 -2.03
CA PHE A 63 -4.94 5.73 -1.77
C PHE A 63 -5.38 5.15 -0.43
N ARG A 64 -5.52 5.97 0.61
CA ARG A 64 -6.06 5.54 1.91
C ARG A 64 -7.48 5.00 1.80
N ILE A 65 -8.34 5.64 1.00
CA ILE A 65 -9.71 5.15 0.75
C ILE A 65 -9.66 3.83 -0.02
N ALA A 66 -8.74 3.70 -0.99
CA ALA A 66 -8.56 2.47 -1.74
C ALA A 66 -8.07 1.29 -0.88
N ALA A 67 -7.31 1.57 0.18
CA ALA A 67 -6.88 0.62 1.20
C ALA A 67 -8.03 0.25 2.15
N SER A 68 -9.13 -0.28 1.59
CA SER A 68 -10.38 -0.56 2.31
C SER A 68 -10.24 -1.62 3.41
N LYS A 69 -9.25 -2.51 3.29
CA LYS A 69 -8.88 -3.46 4.36
C LYS A 69 -7.44 -3.27 4.81
N VAL A 70 -7.29 -3.23 6.13
CA VAL A 70 -6.01 -3.11 6.80
C VAL A 70 -5.92 -4.05 7.99
N GLU A 71 -4.74 -4.61 8.22
CA GLU A 71 -4.43 -5.41 9.40
C GLU A 71 -3.31 -4.75 10.22
N ALA A 72 -3.28 -5.04 11.52
CA ALA A 72 -2.17 -4.64 12.36
C ALA A 72 -0.90 -5.36 11.91
N CYS A 73 0.21 -4.63 11.75
CA CYS A 73 1.51 -5.28 11.63
C CYS A 73 1.89 -5.84 13.00
N ASN A 74 1.70 -7.15 13.20
CA ASN A 74 2.21 -7.84 14.37
C ASN A 74 3.75 -7.79 14.33
N LYS A 75 4.36 -7.40 15.46
CA LYS A 75 5.81 -7.30 15.63
C LYS A 75 6.48 -8.66 15.57
#